data_AF-A0A2E9Y9Q2-F1
#
_entry.id   AF-A0A2E9Y9Q2-F1
#
_cell.length_a   1.000
_cell.length_b   1.000
_cell.length_c   1.000
_cell.angle_alpha   90.00
_cell.angle_beta   90.00
_cell.angle_gamma   90.00
#
_symmetry.space_group_name_H-M   'P 1'
#
loop_
_entity.id
_entity.type
_entity.pdbx_description
1 polymer ?
#
loop_
_entity_poly.entity_id
_entity_poly.type
_entity_poly.pdbx_seq_one_letter_code
_entity_poly.pdbx_strand_id
1 'polypeptide(L)'
;MSVTLERNQVVELLDKLGSEQDADVLAAARMLHSQVTESGMGWDDLLVGDEPEVEEEAQVGSLPDEGDENDDIEEDIVEPDTRFIGDETQTLSLIEELLARDGISSEFREELEEYKTDIADGIFDSSDHRYVHAVYARLIKN
;
A
#
# COMPACT_ATOMS: atom_id res chain seq x y z
N MET A 1 -26.52 10.18 16.63
CA MET A 1 -26.69 10.68 15.26
C MET A 1 -25.33 10.51 14.63
N SER A 2 -25.13 9.46 13.85
CA SER A 2 -23.86 9.23 13.16
C SER A 2 -23.85 10.10 11.90
N VAL A 3 -22.78 10.86 11.69
CA VAL A 3 -22.60 11.65 10.47
C VAL A 3 -22.07 10.72 9.40
N THR A 4 -22.71 10.68 8.24
CA THR A 4 -22.22 9.92 7.08
C THR A 4 -20.98 10.61 6.52
N LEU A 5 -19.91 9.83 6.33
CA LEU A 5 -18.63 10.35 5.85
C LEU A 5 -18.71 10.57 4.33
N GLU A 6 -18.52 11.81 3.88
CA GLU A 6 -18.56 12.16 2.46
C GLU A 6 -17.17 11.98 1.82
N ARG A 7 -17.02 10.97 0.95
CA ARG A 7 -15.73 10.60 0.33
C ARG A 7 -15.01 11.78 -0.32
N ASN A 8 -15.71 12.62 -1.08
CA ASN A 8 -15.10 13.77 -1.75
C ASN A 8 -14.52 14.78 -0.76
N GLN A 9 -15.21 15.00 0.36
CA GLN A 9 -14.73 15.92 1.40
C GLN A 9 -13.49 15.37 2.11
N VAL A 10 -13.43 14.06 2.34
CA VAL A 10 -12.26 13.38 2.89
C VAL A 10 -11.07 13.50 1.94
N VAL A 11 -11.28 13.28 0.63
CA VAL A 11 -10.23 13.42 -0.39
C VAL A 11 -9.70 14.85 -0.46
N GLU A 12 -10.55 15.87 -0.43
CA GLU A 12 -10.11 17.28 -0.39
C GLU A 12 -9.28 17.62 0.85
N LEU A 13 -9.61 17.03 2.01
CA LEU A 13 -8.85 17.24 3.24
C LEU A 13 -7.49 16.53 3.19
N LEU A 14 -7.43 15.35 2.57
CA LEU A 14 -6.18 14.61 2.34
C LEU A 14 -5.25 15.36 1.39
N ASP A 15 -5.78 15.94 0.31
CA ASP A 15 -5.01 16.76 -0.64
C ASP A 15 -4.35 17.97 0.06
N LYS A 16 -5.07 18.63 0.98
CA LYS A 16 -4.55 19.75 1.77
C LYS A 16 -3.43 19.38 2.73
N LEU A 17 -3.20 18.11 3.02
CA LEU A 17 -2.06 17.68 3.83
C LEU A 17 -0.71 17.88 3.09
N GLY A 18 -0.74 18.02 1.77
CA GLY A 18 0.43 18.37 0.95
C GLY A 18 0.75 19.87 0.89
N SER A 19 -0.01 20.72 1.60
CA SER A 19 0.21 22.16 1.61
C SER A 19 1.56 22.54 2.25
N GLU A 20 2.24 23.54 1.70
CA GLU A 20 3.47 24.12 2.27
C GLU A 20 3.21 24.88 3.58
N GLN A 21 1.94 25.19 3.88
CA GLN A 21 1.56 25.93 5.08
C GLN A 21 1.14 24.97 6.20
N ASP A 22 1.97 24.88 7.25
CA ASP A 22 1.72 24.05 8.44
C ASP A 22 0.34 24.29 9.08
N ALA A 23 -0.18 25.52 9.01
CA ALA A 23 -1.49 25.87 9.54
C ALA A 23 -2.64 25.16 8.80
N ASP A 24 -2.53 25.05 7.47
CA ASP A 24 -3.52 24.39 6.63
C ASP A 24 -3.46 22.88 6.81
N VAL A 25 -2.24 22.32 6.89
CA VAL A 25 -2.02 20.89 7.19
C VAL A 25 -2.64 20.52 8.53
N LEU A 26 -2.37 21.31 9.58
CA LEU A 26 -2.87 21.03 10.93
C LEU A 26 -4.39 21.21 11.03
N ALA A 27 -4.96 22.18 10.32
CA ALA A 27 -6.41 22.34 10.23
C ALA A 27 -7.07 21.15 9.51
N ALA A 28 -6.53 20.74 8.36
CA ALA A 28 -7.04 19.63 7.58
C ALA A 28 -6.95 18.31 8.36
N ALA A 29 -5.82 18.02 8.99
CA ALA A 29 -5.63 16.81 9.80
C ALA A 29 -6.62 16.73 10.98
N ARG A 30 -6.87 17.86 11.66
CA ARG A 30 -7.85 17.91 12.76
C ARG A 30 -9.28 17.71 12.26
N MET A 31 -9.65 18.32 11.14
CA MET A 31 -10.97 18.14 10.54
C MET A 31 -11.20 16.69 10.11
N LEU A 32 -10.22 16.09 9.45
CA LEU A 32 -10.24 14.68 9.04
C LEU A 32 -10.45 13.76 10.25
N HIS A 33 -9.68 13.97 11.32
CA HIS A 33 -9.80 13.18 12.55
C HIS A 33 -11.17 13.30 13.22
N SER A 34 -11.71 14.52 13.30
CA SER A 34 -13.06 14.74 13.83
C SER A 34 -14.12 14.02 13.01
N GLN A 35 -14.06 14.10 11.68
CA GLN A 35 -15.04 13.45 10.80
C GLN A 35 -15.04 11.93 10.95
N VAL A 36 -13.86 11.29 10.92
CA VAL A 36 -13.73 9.83 11.11
C VAL A 36 -14.27 9.41 12.48
N THR A 37 -13.94 10.17 13.53
CA THR A 37 -14.41 9.89 14.91
C THR A 37 -15.92 10.08 15.06
N GLU A 38 -16.50 11.12 14.46
CA GLU A 38 -17.94 11.40 14.50
C GLU A 38 -18.77 10.40 13.69
N SER A 39 -18.19 9.83 12.64
CA SER A 39 -18.78 8.73 11.87
C SER A 39 -18.73 7.40 12.64
N GLY A 40 -17.91 7.30 13.70
CA GLY A 40 -17.74 6.08 14.49
C GLY A 40 -17.04 4.95 13.75
N MET A 41 -16.38 5.27 12.63
CA MET A 41 -15.64 4.34 11.79
C MET A 41 -14.14 4.48 12.05
N GLY A 42 -13.39 3.37 11.99
CA GLY A 42 -11.93 3.38 12.02
C GLY A 42 -11.33 3.45 10.61
N TRP A 43 -10.02 3.69 10.50
CA TRP A 43 -9.34 3.61 9.20
C TRP A 43 -9.38 2.20 8.60
N ASP A 44 -9.37 1.16 9.45
CA ASP A 44 -9.51 -0.23 9.02
C ASP A 44 -10.90 -0.53 8.38
N ASP A 45 -11.95 0.17 8.80
CA ASP A 45 -13.29 0.08 8.20
C ASP A 45 -13.39 0.86 6.86
N LEU A 46 -12.60 1.93 6.71
CA LEU A 46 -12.66 2.82 5.56
C LEU A 46 -11.72 2.39 4.42
N LEU A 47 -10.62 1.73 4.77
CA LEU A 47 -9.58 1.28 3.85
C LEU A 47 -9.63 -0.24 3.70
N VAL A 48 -10.82 -0.77 3.46
CA VAL A 48 -10.96 -2.15 3.01
C VAL A 48 -10.22 -2.22 1.67
N GLY A 49 -9.07 -2.88 1.66
CA GLY A 49 -8.41 -3.20 0.41
C GLY A 49 -9.38 -3.99 -0.46
N ASP A 50 -9.24 -3.91 -1.78
CA ASP A 50 -9.76 -4.94 -2.65
C ASP A 50 -9.13 -6.27 -2.18
N GLU A 51 -9.77 -6.94 -1.21
CA GLU A 51 -9.59 -8.36 -1.05
C GLU A 51 -9.94 -8.93 -2.43
N PRO A 52 -9.02 -9.66 -3.09
CA PRO A 52 -9.37 -10.28 -4.35
C PRO A 52 -10.60 -11.13 -4.06
N GLU A 53 -11.74 -10.75 -4.65
CA GLU A 53 -12.86 -11.67 -4.77
C GLU A 53 -12.23 -12.90 -5.42
N VAL A 54 -12.14 -13.98 -4.64
CA VAL A 54 -11.76 -15.30 -5.12
C VAL A 54 -12.89 -15.76 -6.03
N GLU A 55 -12.98 -15.15 -7.20
CA GLU A 55 -13.82 -15.59 -8.30
C GLU A 55 -13.19 -16.86 -8.84
N GLU A 56 -13.91 -17.95 -8.59
CA GLU A 56 -13.65 -19.28 -9.09
C GLU A 56 -13.25 -19.27 -10.58
N GLU A 57 -12.23 -20.06 -10.85
CA GLU A 57 -11.67 -20.41 -12.16
C GLU A 57 -12.73 -20.58 -13.26
N ALA A 58 -12.75 -19.70 -14.27
CA ALA A 58 -13.38 -20.03 -15.56
C ALA A 58 -12.85 -19.21 -16.75
N GLN A 59 -11.98 -19.88 -17.52
CA GLN A 59 -11.96 -19.90 -18.98
C GLN A 59 -11.31 -18.72 -19.73
N VAL A 60 -10.09 -19.02 -20.18
CA VAL A 60 -9.39 -18.46 -21.34
C VAL A 60 -10.31 -18.36 -22.55
N GLY A 61 -10.68 -17.13 -22.92
CA GLY A 61 -11.53 -16.82 -24.07
C GLY A 61 -10.92 -15.70 -24.92
N SER A 62 -10.23 -16.10 -25.98
CA SER A 62 -9.84 -15.38 -27.20
C SER A 62 -9.84 -13.83 -27.22
N LEU A 63 -8.65 -13.27 -27.38
CA LEU A 63 -8.40 -11.94 -27.95
C LEU A 63 -9.03 -11.82 -29.35
N PRO A 64 -9.58 -10.65 -29.70
CA PRO A 64 -9.37 -10.06 -30.99
C PRO A 64 -8.47 -8.82 -30.89
N ASP A 65 -7.51 -8.85 -31.81
CA ASP A 65 -6.70 -7.76 -32.33
C ASP A 65 -7.55 -6.56 -32.83
N GLU A 66 -6.85 -5.43 -32.99
CA GLU A 66 -7.19 -4.19 -33.69
C GLU A 66 -7.69 -2.98 -32.86
N GLY A 67 -6.87 -1.91 -32.88
CA GLY A 67 -7.31 -0.54 -32.58
C GLY A 67 -6.19 0.41 -32.17
N ASP A 68 -5.31 0.79 -33.12
CA ASP A 68 -4.47 1.98 -33.05
C ASP A 68 -5.36 3.23 -32.97
N GLU A 69 -5.41 3.89 -31.81
CA GLU A 69 -5.72 5.32 -31.71
C GLU A 69 -4.80 5.95 -30.64
N ASN A 70 -3.84 6.73 -31.12
CA ASN A 70 -3.11 7.71 -30.33
C ASN A 70 -4.10 8.64 -29.64
N ASP A 71 -4.14 8.61 -28.31
CA ASP A 71 -4.66 9.71 -27.52
C ASP A 71 -3.55 10.09 -26.52
N ASP A 72 -2.98 11.28 -26.73
CA ASP A 72 -2.01 11.95 -25.86
C ASP A 72 -2.67 12.24 -24.50
N ILE A 73 -2.75 11.22 -23.65
CA ILE A 73 -2.93 11.43 -22.22
C ILE A 73 -1.51 11.67 -21.69
N GLU A 74 -1.19 12.93 -21.39
CA GLU A 74 -0.13 13.27 -20.45
C GLU A 74 -0.56 12.71 -19.09
N GLU A 75 -0.41 11.39 -18.94
CA GLU A 75 -0.36 10.72 -17.66
C GLU A 75 0.82 11.37 -16.94
N ASP A 76 0.51 12.15 -15.91
CA ASP A 76 1.47 12.61 -14.92
C ASP A 76 2.02 11.35 -14.24
N ILE A 77 2.96 10.72 -14.94
CA ILE A 77 3.82 9.65 -14.45
C ILE A 77 4.55 10.30 -13.29
N VAL A 78 3.96 10.21 -12.10
CA VAL A 78 4.68 10.31 -10.85
C VAL A 78 5.87 9.39 -11.02
N GLU A 79 7.04 9.98 -11.29
CA GLU A 79 8.27 9.23 -11.43
C GLU A 79 8.32 8.32 -10.19
N PRO A 80 8.27 6.98 -10.34
CA PRO A 80 8.52 6.14 -9.20
C PRO A 80 9.88 6.61 -8.68
N ASP A 81 10.00 6.77 -7.36
CA ASP A 81 11.30 7.10 -6.76
C ASP A 81 12.25 5.94 -7.12
N THR A 82 12.92 6.07 -8.27
CA THR A 82 13.74 5.08 -8.95
C THR A 82 15.05 4.83 -8.20
N ARG A 83 15.18 5.39 -7.00
CA ARG A 83 16.40 5.36 -6.20
C ARG A 83 16.44 4.24 -5.18
N PHE A 84 15.31 3.61 -4.85
CA PHE A 84 15.35 2.42 -4.00
C PHE A 84 15.63 1.18 -4.84
N ILE A 85 16.91 0.96 -5.10
CA ILE A 85 17.40 -0.33 -5.59
C ILE A 85 17.51 -1.19 -4.33
N GLY A 86 16.51 -2.05 -4.11
CA GLY A 86 16.49 -2.94 -2.96
C GLY A 86 17.76 -3.78 -2.89
N ASP A 87 18.38 -3.83 -1.71
CA ASP A 87 19.53 -4.70 -1.46
C ASP A 87 19.00 -6.06 -1.00
N GLU A 88 19.18 -7.10 -1.83
CA GLU A 88 18.77 -8.47 -1.54
C GLU A 88 19.36 -8.99 -0.22
N THR A 89 20.63 -8.72 0.05
CA THR A 89 21.31 -9.19 1.26
C THR A 89 20.76 -8.50 2.50
N GLN A 90 20.51 -7.19 2.39
CA GLN A 90 19.87 -6.44 3.46
C GLN A 90 18.45 -6.94 3.70
N THR A 91 17.66 -7.13 2.63
CA THR A 91 16.27 -7.57 2.71
C THR A 91 16.16 -8.96 3.34
N LEU A 92 17.01 -9.90 2.94
CA LEU A 92 17.09 -11.22 3.57
C LEU A 92 17.39 -11.13 5.06
N SER A 93 18.30 -10.24 5.47
CA SER A 93 18.62 -10.02 6.88
C SER A 93 17.41 -9.50 7.66
N LEU A 94 16.62 -8.59 7.07
CA LEU A 94 15.40 -8.07 7.69
C LEU A 94 14.31 -9.14 7.80
N ILE A 95 14.14 -9.97 6.77
CA ILE A 95 13.20 -11.10 6.78
C ILE A 95 13.57 -12.09 7.89
N GLU A 96 14.85 -12.42 8.06
CA GLU A 96 15.28 -13.32 9.14
C GLU A 96 15.01 -12.75 10.53
N GLU A 97 15.17 -11.45 10.71
CA GLU A 97 14.86 -10.79 11.97
C GLU A 97 13.35 -10.72 12.24
N LEU A 98 12.52 -10.52 11.21
CA LEU A 98 11.06 -10.62 11.30
C LEU A 98 10.63 -12.05 11.66
N LEU A 99 11.19 -13.07 11.03
CA LEU A 99 10.91 -14.48 11.29
C LEU A 99 11.31 -14.93 12.70
N ALA A 100 12.33 -14.31 13.29
CA ALA A 100 12.80 -14.61 14.65
C ALA A 100 11.89 -14.05 15.75
N ARG A 101 10.92 -13.20 15.40
CA ARG A 101 10.06 -12.52 16.37
C ARG A 101 8.90 -13.41 16.83
N ASP A 102 8.61 -13.35 18.12
CA ASP A 102 7.40 -13.93 18.68
C ASP A 102 6.18 -13.00 18.49
N GLY A 103 5.02 -13.57 18.16
CA GLY A 103 3.77 -12.83 18.01
C GLY A 103 3.40 -12.42 16.58
N ILE A 104 4.17 -12.87 15.58
CA ILE A 104 3.71 -12.86 14.19
C ILE A 104 2.80 -14.07 13.91
N SER A 105 1.83 -13.90 12.99
CA SER A 105 0.94 -14.99 12.58
C SER A 105 1.71 -16.07 11.80
N SER A 106 1.15 -17.29 11.75
CA SER A 106 1.73 -18.37 10.93
C SER A 106 1.69 -18.03 9.45
N GLU A 107 0.61 -17.39 8.99
CA GLU A 107 0.44 -16.95 7.60
C GLU A 107 1.52 -15.93 7.20
N PHE A 108 1.78 -14.94 8.04
CA PHE A 108 2.84 -13.97 7.79
C PHE A 108 4.24 -14.62 7.82
N ARG A 109 4.41 -15.69 8.60
CA ARG A 109 5.68 -16.44 8.62
C ARG A 109 5.90 -17.21 7.31
N GLU A 110 4.85 -17.80 6.77
CA GLU A 110 4.86 -18.52 5.50
C GLU A 110 5.16 -17.55 4.34
N GLU A 111 4.49 -16.41 4.29
CA GLU A 111 4.75 -15.33 3.32
C GLU A 111 6.23 -14.87 3.36
N LEU A 112 6.79 -14.67 4.55
CA LEU A 112 8.20 -14.31 4.70
C LEU A 112 9.16 -15.42 4.22
N GLU A 113 8.78 -16.70 4.34
CA GLU A 113 9.56 -17.81 3.78
C GLU A 113 9.46 -17.89 2.25
N GLU A 114 8.29 -17.58 1.68
CA GLU A 114 8.09 -17.44 0.23
C GLU A 114 8.95 -16.32 -0.34
N TYR A 115 9.00 -15.16 0.30
CA TYR A 115 9.85 -14.04 -0.11
C TYR A 115 11.35 -14.41 -0.15
N LYS A 116 11.83 -15.30 0.74
CA LYS A 116 13.22 -15.79 0.66
C LYS A 116 13.46 -16.59 -0.62
N THR A 117 12.44 -17.32 -1.07
CA THR A 117 12.49 -18.10 -2.32
C THR A 117 12.45 -17.16 -3.52
N ASP A 118 11.56 -16.17 -3.51
CA ASP A 118 11.46 -15.18 -4.60
C ASP A 118 12.73 -14.36 -4.79
N ILE A 119 13.41 -14.01 -3.69
CA ILE A 119 14.72 -13.35 -3.73
C ILE A 119 15.78 -14.29 -4.34
N ALA A 120 15.76 -15.58 -3.99
CA ALA A 120 16.71 -16.55 -4.54
C ALA A 120 16.48 -16.83 -6.03
N ASP A 121 15.22 -16.77 -6.47
CA ASP A 121 14.82 -16.95 -7.87
C ASP A 121 14.95 -15.67 -8.70
N GLY A 122 15.26 -14.53 -8.06
CA GLY A 122 15.44 -13.22 -8.70
C GLY A 122 14.13 -12.62 -9.23
N ILE A 123 13.00 -13.03 -8.66
CA ILE A 123 11.65 -12.58 -9.04
C ILE A 123 11.19 -11.44 -8.11
N PHE A 124 11.87 -11.24 -6.98
CA PHE A 124 11.59 -10.21 -6.00
C PHE A 124 11.99 -8.81 -6.49
N ASP A 125 11.02 -7.90 -6.56
CA ASP A 125 11.22 -6.59 -7.17
C ASP A 125 11.55 -5.48 -6.15
N SER A 126 11.83 -4.28 -6.67
CA SER A 126 12.18 -3.11 -5.84
C SER A 126 11.03 -2.61 -4.95
N SER A 127 9.78 -2.89 -5.30
CA SER A 127 8.59 -2.62 -4.50
C SER A 127 8.50 -3.60 -3.35
N ASP A 128 8.76 -4.89 -3.59
CA ASP A 128 8.78 -5.94 -2.58
C ASP A 128 9.86 -5.67 -1.52
N HIS A 129 11.06 -5.28 -1.97
CA HIS A 129 12.12 -4.84 -1.07
C HIS A 129 11.67 -3.67 -0.19
N ARG A 130 10.94 -2.71 -0.75
CA ARG A 130 10.46 -1.53 -0.01
C ARG A 130 9.40 -1.92 1.01
N TYR A 131 8.52 -2.86 0.66
CA TYR A 131 7.50 -3.38 1.56
C TYR A 131 8.12 -4.02 2.79
N VAL A 132 9.07 -4.95 2.62
CA VAL A 132 9.77 -5.61 3.74
C VAL A 132 10.45 -4.60 4.66
N HIS A 133 11.12 -3.59 4.08
CA HIS A 133 11.75 -2.52 4.84
C HIS A 133 10.74 -1.69 5.65
N ALA A 134 9.58 -1.36 5.08
CA ALA A 134 8.53 -0.61 5.76
C ALA A 134 7.90 -1.41 6.90
N VAL A 135 7.62 -2.70 6.67
CA VAL A 135 7.08 -3.61 7.68
C VAL A 135 8.07 -3.78 8.84
N TYR A 136 9.34 -4.00 8.53
CA TYR A 136 10.41 -4.06 9.51
C TYR A 136 10.47 -2.78 10.37
N ALA A 137 10.48 -1.61 9.74
CA ALA A 137 10.52 -0.34 10.46
C ALA A 137 9.30 -0.15 11.38
N ARG A 138 8.10 -0.56 10.95
CA ARG A 138 6.88 -0.45 11.75
C ARG A 138 6.90 -1.37 12.97
N LEU A 139 7.35 -2.61 12.78
CA LEU A 139 7.28 -3.64 13.81
C LEU A 139 8.44 -3.56 14.79
N ILE A 140 9.67 -3.35 14.32
CA ILE A 140 10.89 -3.48 15.14
C ILE A 140 11.42 -2.13 15.63
N LYS A 141 11.18 -1.03 14.90
CA LYS A 141 11.71 0.30 15.27
C LYS A 141 10.76 1.12 16.17
N ASN A 142 9.62 0.56 16.56
CA ASN A 142 8.70 1.10 17.58
C ASN A 142 8.84 0.34 18.90
#